data_AF-A0A353F2X2-F1
#
_entry.id   AF-A0A353F2X2-F1
#
_cell.length_a   1.000
_cell.length_b   1.000
_cell.length_c   1.000
_cell.angle_alpha   90.00
_cell.angle_beta   90.00
_cell.angle_gamma   90.00
#
_symmetry.space_group_name_H-M   'P 1'
#
loop_
_entity.id
_entity.type
_entity.pdbx_description
1 polymer ?
#
loop_
_entity_poly.entity_id
_entity_poly.type
_entity_poly.pdbx_seq_one_letter_code
_entity_poly.pdbx_strand_id
1 'polypeptide(L)'
;MLALSGNAFAKKKKDVEPSNHWSFQPVAAEHRYGGVDAFLNEAMADKNLRPLGRAERRTLIRRVYLVMLGLPPSPEEVAQFLDDDSPQAWGKLVDRILASPHYGERMARHWLDLTRFAESNGFETNRERPSAWHFRDYVIESFNDDKPYDQFVKEHLAGDAIGADIGTGFLVAGPYDIVKSPDPNLTLMQRQDELADMINTTGTAFLGMTIGCARCHDHKFDPITQRDYYSMQAIFAGVKFGEREMKKEVTPNDTKKVAALRESLTVAERELEKLRSMAATNEKGLSVLRPAVNARLNTEAFEATSAKFVRFTINKTNGAEPCLDELAVFNTRGENVALAKARATATSSGNLPGYAIHQLAHLNDGKTGNQWSWISNQVGRGWVQIEFAKASSVERIEWSRDQTGRINDRLAIDYKIELSVDGKSWSLAASSNDREPFGGNADPNAFLAKLPAPEAKRASELIAEINLNRSRIAAMQNGVKAWVANFSKPGATHRLHRGEPMAKREEVPPDALEVIGSLDLTMDAPEQTRRLALAEWIASEKNPLTARVAVNRLWQFVFGTGIVDTPSDLGTNGTLPTHPELLDWLADDFVKHGWSMKHTLRLLLNSNAFQRSSQPNSAAARIDASSRFF
;
A
#
# COMPACT_ATOMS: atom_id res chain seq x y z
N MET A 1 42.37 10.75 -21.11
CA MET A 1 41.79 11.91 -21.84
C MET A 1 41.32 11.41 -23.19
N LEU A 2 40.08 11.49 -23.65
CA LEU A 2 38.80 12.08 -23.21
C LEU A 2 37.73 11.24 -23.94
N ALA A 3 36.81 10.59 -23.24
CA ALA A 3 35.43 11.03 -23.02
C ALA A 3 34.64 11.33 -24.31
N LEU A 4 33.95 10.30 -24.83
CA LEU A 4 32.81 10.47 -25.75
C LEU A 4 31.54 10.55 -24.89
N SER A 5 31.05 11.78 -24.69
CA SER A 5 29.80 12.07 -23.98
C SER A 5 28.61 11.72 -24.86
N GLY A 6 27.90 10.66 -24.49
CA GLY A 6 26.52 10.43 -24.92
C GLY A 6 25.60 11.41 -24.20
N ASN A 7 24.98 12.31 -24.96
CA ASN A 7 23.81 13.05 -24.50
C ASN A 7 22.90 13.29 -25.71
N ALA A 8 22.11 12.28 -26.06
CA ALA A 8 21.04 12.38 -27.02
C ALA A 8 19.76 11.88 -26.34
N PHE A 9 18.68 12.65 -26.50
CA PHE A 9 17.32 12.46 -25.95
C PHE A 9 16.98 13.10 -24.60
N ALA A 10 17.30 14.39 -24.43
CA ALA A 10 16.38 15.28 -23.73
C ALA A 10 15.39 15.86 -24.77
N LYS A 11 14.26 15.16 -25.01
CA LYS A 11 13.14 15.78 -25.73
C LYS A 11 12.65 16.96 -24.88
N LYS A 12 12.65 18.17 -25.44
CA LYS A 12 11.91 19.31 -24.88
C LYS A 12 10.49 18.84 -24.54
N LYS A 13 10.04 19.05 -23.29
CA LYS A 13 8.62 18.93 -22.91
C LYS A 13 7.82 19.74 -23.92
N LYS A 14 6.87 19.09 -24.59
CA LYS A 14 5.92 19.77 -25.47
C LYS A 14 5.05 20.60 -24.54
N ASP A 15 4.91 21.90 -24.78
CA ASP A 15 3.94 22.70 -24.03
C ASP A 15 2.57 22.07 -24.25
N VAL A 16 1.97 21.57 -23.17
CA VAL A 16 0.63 20.99 -23.18
C VAL A 16 -0.32 22.14 -23.53
N GLU A 17 -1.11 22.01 -24.60
CA GLU A 17 -2.10 23.04 -24.89
C GLU A 17 -3.12 23.10 -23.74
N PRO A 18 -3.25 24.24 -23.04
CA PRO A 18 -4.19 24.36 -21.93
C PRO A 18 -5.62 24.17 -22.46
N SER A 19 -6.40 23.34 -21.76
CA SER A 19 -7.79 23.09 -22.13
C SER A 19 -8.66 24.29 -21.78
N ASN A 20 -9.43 24.80 -22.74
CA ASN A 20 -10.40 25.89 -22.50
C ASN A 20 -11.66 25.43 -21.73
N HIS A 21 -11.77 24.14 -21.40
CA HIS A 21 -12.91 23.63 -20.65
C HIS A 21 -12.83 24.08 -19.18
N TRP A 22 -13.94 24.57 -18.64
CA TRP A 22 -14.02 25.27 -17.36
C TRP A 22 -13.41 24.48 -16.18
N SER A 23 -13.56 23.15 -16.17
CA SER A 23 -13.10 22.31 -15.06
C SER A 23 -11.58 22.16 -14.98
N PHE A 24 -10.85 22.42 -16.08
CA PHE A 24 -9.38 22.46 -16.08
C PHE A 24 -8.80 23.86 -15.86
N GLN A 25 -9.66 24.89 -15.83
CA GLN A 25 -9.22 26.24 -15.49
C GLN A 25 -8.99 26.35 -13.98
N PRO A 26 -7.99 27.14 -13.53
CA PRO A 26 -7.80 27.42 -12.11
C PRO A 26 -9.10 27.87 -11.43
N VAL A 27 -9.27 27.54 -10.15
CA VAL A 27 -10.39 28.06 -9.35
C VAL A 27 -10.25 29.59 -9.27
N ALA A 28 -11.34 30.31 -9.54
CA ALA A 28 -11.34 31.77 -9.48
C ALA A 28 -10.92 32.26 -8.07
N ALA A 29 -10.01 33.24 -8.02
CA ALA A 29 -9.52 33.82 -6.76
C ALA A 29 -10.34 35.04 -6.29
N GLU A 30 -11.07 35.67 -7.21
CA GLU A 30 -11.94 36.81 -6.96
C GLU A 30 -13.39 36.41 -7.16
N HIS A 31 -14.23 36.76 -6.19
CA HIS A 31 -15.63 36.36 -6.17
C HIS A 31 -16.52 37.59 -5.96
N ARG A 32 -17.64 37.63 -6.68
CA ARG A 32 -18.58 38.75 -6.64
C ARG A 32 -19.27 38.90 -5.27
N TYR A 33 -19.47 37.80 -4.56
CA TYR A 33 -20.16 37.78 -3.27
C TYR A 33 -19.44 36.91 -2.23
N GLY A 34 -19.75 37.15 -0.96
CA GLY A 34 -19.25 36.40 0.20
C GLY A 34 -20.33 35.57 0.89
N GLY A 35 -21.04 34.70 0.15
CA GLY A 35 -22.03 33.80 0.73
C GLY A 35 -22.95 33.13 -0.29
N VAL A 36 -23.39 31.91 0.02
CA VAL A 36 -24.21 31.05 -0.85
C VAL A 36 -25.45 31.77 -1.38
N ASP A 37 -26.23 32.39 -0.51
CA ASP A 37 -27.53 32.96 -0.89
C ASP A 37 -27.45 34.13 -1.87
N ALA A 38 -26.32 34.84 -1.93
CA ALA A 38 -26.16 35.98 -2.84
C ALA A 38 -26.08 35.52 -4.30
N PHE A 39 -25.20 34.53 -4.58
CA PHE A 39 -25.09 33.90 -5.91
C PHE A 39 -26.41 33.30 -6.36
N LEU A 40 -27.05 32.62 -5.42
CA LEU A 40 -28.35 32.03 -5.65
C LEU A 40 -29.34 33.16 -6.01
N ASN A 41 -29.60 34.13 -5.13
CA ASN A 41 -30.63 35.15 -5.36
C ASN A 41 -30.49 35.90 -6.71
N GLU A 42 -29.28 36.14 -7.19
CA GLU A 42 -29.04 36.66 -8.54
C GLU A 42 -29.54 35.69 -9.63
N ALA A 43 -29.15 34.42 -9.58
CA ALA A 43 -29.59 33.41 -10.54
C ALA A 43 -31.12 33.23 -10.57
N MET A 44 -31.82 33.30 -9.43
CA MET A 44 -33.29 33.35 -9.44
C MET A 44 -33.83 34.61 -10.10
N ALA A 45 -33.26 35.77 -9.79
CA ALA A 45 -33.72 37.05 -10.33
C ALA A 45 -33.62 37.06 -11.87
N ASP A 46 -32.51 36.54 -12.42
CA ASP A 46 -32.30 36.37 -13.86
C ASP A 46 -33.34 35.46 -14.53
N LYS A 47 -33.90 34.51 -13.77
CA LYS A 47 -34.96 33.60 -14.20
C LYS A 47 -36.37 34.07 -13.85
N ASN A 48 -36.52 35.28 -13.31
CA ASN A 48 -37.79 35.82 -12.79
C ASN A 48 -38.42 34.94 -11.70
N LEU A 49 -37.59 34.23 -10.94
CA LEU A 49 -37.98 33.44 -9.77
C LEU A 49 -37.85 34.29 -8.51
N ARG A 50 -38.65 33.95 -7.49
CA ARG A 50 -38.61 34.61 -6.18
C ARG A 50 -38.36 33.57 -5.09
N PRO A 51 -37.54 33.88 -4.08
CA PRO A 51 -37.32 32.98 -2.95
C PRO A 51 -38.63 32.71 -2.23
N LEU A 52 -38.86 31.45 -1.87
CA LEU A 52 -39.88 31.11 -0.89
C LEU A 52 -39.45 31.58 0.51
N GLY A 53 -40.42 31.78 1.40
CA GLY A 53 -40.15 32.10 2.80
C GLY A 53 -39.46 30.95 3.55
N ARG A 54 -39.00 31.24 4.76
CA ARG A 54 -38.44 30.23 5.68
C ARG A 54 -39.46 29.13 5.97
N ALA A 55 -39.02 27.88 6.00
CA ALA A 55 -39.87 26.76 6.40
C ALA A 55 -40.25 26.83 7.89
N GLU A 56 -41.34 26.17 8.26
CA GLU A 56 -41.73 26.02 9.66
C GLU A 56 -40.62 25.36 10.49
N ARG A 57 -40.44 25.81 11.73
CA ARG A 57 -39.38 25.31 12.64
C ARG A 57 -39.40 23.78 12.77
N ARG A 58 -40.60 23.18 12.92
CA ARG A 58 -40.78 21.72 13.00
C ARG A 58 -40.29 21.00 11.73
N THR A 59 -40.52 21.59 10.56
CA THR A 59 -40.03 21.07 9.28
C THR A 59 -38.51 21.17 9.19
N LEU A 60 -37.92 22.28 9.63
CA LEU A 60 -36.47 22.50 9.62
C LEU A 60 -35.70 21.48 10.46
N ILE A 61 -36.12 21.25 11.71
CA ILE A 61 -35.46 20.25 12.56
C ILE A 61 -35.59 18.85 11.97
N ARG A 62 -36.78 18.46 11.48
CA ARG A 62 -36.95 17.16 10.83
C ARG A 62 -36.05 17.02 9.60
N ARG A 63 -35.94 18.07 8.78
CA ARG A 63 -35.12 18.10 7.57
C ARG A 63 -33.64 17.89 7.89
N VAL A 64 -33.07 18.68 8.81
CA VAL A 64 -31.63 18.58 9.11
C VAL A 64 -31.25 17.24 9.72
N TYR A 65 -32.08 16.67 10.59
CA TYR A 65 -31.87 15.34 11.15
C TYR A 65 -31.88 14.26 10.05
N LEU A 66 -32.88 14.26 9.17
CA LEU A 66 -32.98 13.25 8.10
C LEU A 66 -31.86 13.37 7.06
N VAL A 67 -31.47 14.60 6.68
CA VAL A 67 -30.39 14.81 5.70
C VAL A 67 -29.05 14.42 6.31
N MET A 68 -28.71 14.97 7.48
CA MET A 68 -27.37 14.88 8.06
C MET A 68 -27.13 13.61 8.88
N LEU A 69 -28.16 13.03 9.51
CA LEU A 69 -28.02 11.85 10.37
C LEU A 69 -28.75 10.63 9.80
N GLY A 70 -29.67 10.81 8.85
CA GLY A 70 -30.50 9.71 8.32
C GLY A 70 -31.57 9.19 9.30
N LEU A 71 -31.74 9.86 10.45
CA LEU A 71 -32.67 9.49 11.52
C LEU A 71 -33.64 10.65 11.79
N PRO A 72 -34.88 10.39 12.24
CA PRO A 72 -35.76 11.46 12.72
C PRO A 72 -35.29 12.00 14.09
N PRO A 73 -35.58 13.27 14.43
CA PRO A 73 -35.35 13.79 15.78
C PRO A 73 -36.31 13.13 16.78
N SER A 74 -35.89 12.99 18.03
CA SER A 74 -36.77 12.60 19.14
C SER A 74 -37.79 13.70 19.47
N PRO A 75 -38.94 13.35 20.09
CA PRO A 75 -39.91 14.35 20.57
C PRO A 75 -39.29 15.42 21.47
N GLU A 76 -38.34 15.04 22.33
CA GLU A 76 -37.65 15.92 23.27
C GLU A 76 -36.74 16.91 22.55
N GLU A 77 -35.99 16.47 21.54
CA GLU A 77 -35.16 17.35 20.71
C GLU A 77 -36.01 18.34 19.91
N VAL A 78 -37.18 17.90 19.42
CA VAL A 78 -38.14 18.79 18.75
C VAL A 78 -38.66 19.84 19.73
N ALA A 79 -39.12 19.45 20.92
CA ALA A 79 -39.60 20.39 21.93
C ALA A 79 -38.50 21.40 22.30
N GLN A 80 -37.29 20.93 22.60
CA GLN A 80 -36.17 21.79 22.95
C GLN A 80 -35.85 22.83 21.87
N PHE A 81 -35.89 22.44 20.59
CA PHE A 81 -35.65 23.39 19.50
C PHE A 81 -36.83 24.34 19.26
N LEU A 82 -38.07 23.91 19.48
CA LEU A 82 -39.23 24.77 19.34
C LEU A 82 -39.34 25.81 20.45
N ASP A 83 -38.90 25.46 21.67
CA ASP A 83 -38.93 26.33 22.85
C ASP A 83 -37.75 27.32 22.91
N ASP A 84 -36.69 27.12 22.12
CA ASP A 84 -35.55 28.06 22.02
C ASP A 84 -35.84 29.19 21.01
N ASP A 85 -36.34 30.32 21.50
CA ASP A 85 -36.58 31.52 20.69
C ASP A 85 -35.34 32.39 20.46
N SER A 86 -34.15 31.94 20.89
CA SER A 86 -32.93 32.71 20.64
C SER A 86 -32.61 32.78 19.13
N PRO A 87 -32.05 33.90 18.64
CA PRO A 87 -31.64 34.02 17.24
C PRO A 87 -30.54 33.01 16.86
N GLN A 88 -29.87 32.38 17.84
CA GLN A 88 -28.86 31.35 17.64
C GLN A 88 -29.41 29.93 17.69
N ALA A 89 -30.71 29.72 17.94
CA ALA A 89 -31.30 28.39 18.10
C ALA A 89 -30.98 27.46 16.93
N TRP A 90 -31.06 27.97 15.69
CA TRP A 90 -30.72 27.20 14.49
C TRP A 90 -29.23 26.86 14.42
N GLY A 91 -28.34 27.84 14.62
CA GLY A 91 -26.90 27.63 14.58
C GLY A 91 -26.44 26.60 15.62
N LYS A 92 -26.94 26.69 16.86
CA LYS A 92 -26.68 25.70 17.92
C LYS A 92 -27.16 24.31 17.55
N LEU A 93 -28.31 24.19 16.88
CA LEU A 93 -28.81 22.92 16.38
C LEU A 93 -27.89 22.36 15.30
N VAL A 94 -27.46 23.17 14.32
CA VAL A 94 -26.52 22.76 13.26
C VAL A 94 -25.20 22.26 13.88
N ASP A 95 -24.64 22.98 14.84
CA ASP A 95 -23.40 22.57 15.51
C ASP A 95 -23.57 21.24 16.27
N ARG A 96 -24.71 21.03 16.93
CA ARG A 96 -25.03 19.75 17.59
C ARG A 96 -25.13 18.60 16.59
N ILE A 97 -25.78 18.84 15.44
CA ILE A 97 -25.90 17.83 14.38
C ILE A 97 -24.53 17.44 13.84
N LEU A 98 -23.67 18.43 13.53
CA LEU A 98 -22.32 18.18 13.01
C LEU A 98 -21.37 17.58 14.07
N ALA A 99 -21.69 17.70 15.36
CA ALA A 99 -20.97 17.05 16.45
C ALA A 99 -21.46 15.64 16.77
N SER A 100 -22.60 15.21 16.21
CA SER A 100 -23.16 13.87 16.44
C SER A 100 -22.28 12.78 15.81
N PRO A 101 -22.04 11.64 16.47
CA PRO A 101 -21.30 10.53 15.84
C PRO A 101 -22.02 9.95 14.60
N HIS A 102 -23.36 10.08 14.55
CA HIS A 102 -24.17 9.65 13.40
C HIS A 102 -23.89 10.47 12.13
N TYR A 103 -23.29 11.66 12.25
CA TYR A 103 -22.84 12.44 11.09
C TYR A 103 -21.77 11.66 10.31
N GLY A 104 -20.74 11.16 10.99
CA GLY A 104 -19.68 10.38 10.36
C GLY A 104 -20.20 9.10 9.73
N GLU A 105 -21.12 8.39 10.41
CA GLU A 105 -21.78 7.19 9.86
C GLU A 105 -22.55 7.51 8.57
N ARG A 106 -23.31 8.61 8.57
CA ARG A 106 -24.10 9.06 7.42
C ARG A 106 -23.21 9.43 6.23
N MET A 107 -22.15 10.21 6.46
CA MET A 107 -21.20 10.62 5.42
C MET A 107 -20.41 9.42 4.88
N ALA A 108 -19.91 8.56 5.78
CA ALA A 108 -19.15 7.38 5.42
C ALA A 108 -19.93 6.43 4.53
N ARG A 109 -21.24 6.23 4.77
CA ARG A 109 -22.08 5.41 3.90
C ARG A 109 -21.99 5.86 2.42
N HIS A 110 -22.10 7.16 2.16
CA HIS A 110 -22.01 7.70 0.81
C HIS A 110 -20.59 7.61 0.24
N TRP A 111 -19.57 7.84 1.07
CA TRP A 111 -18.18 7.68 0.65
C TRP A 111 -17.86 6.23 0.27
N LEU A 112 -18.27 5.28 1.10
CA LEU A 112 -18.00 3.86 0.91
C LEU A 112 -18.64 3.32 -0.37
N ASP A 113 -19.83 3.80 -0.73
CA ASP A 113 -20.44 3.53 -2.04
C ASP A 113 -19.55 4.01 -3.21
N LEU A 114 -18.95 5.21 -3.11
CA LEU A 114 -18.03 5.73 -4.14
C LEU A 114 -16.75 4.89 -4.25
N THR A 115 -16.25 4.39 -3.12
CA THR A 115 -15.08 3.49 -3.07
C THR A 115 -15.40 2.05 -3.49
N ARG A 116 -16.69 1.72 -3.66
CA ARG A 116 -17.22 0.36 -3.94
C ARG A 116 -16.84 -0.63 -2.85
N PHE A 117 -16.83 -0.15 -1.61
CA PHE A 117 -16.43 -0.93 -0.46
C PHE A 117 -17.40 -2.09 -0.21
N ALA A 118 -16.81 -3.27 0.01
CA ALA A 118 -17.51 -4.43 0.56
C ALA A 118 -16.59 -5.18 1.53
N GLU A 119 -17.19 -5.77 2.55
CA GLU A 119 -16.54 -6.72 3.46
C GLU A 119 -16.41 -8.12 2.85
N SER A 120 -16.46 -8.21 1.52
CA SER A 120 -16.27 -9.42 0.75
C SER A 120 -15.60 -9.12 -0.58
N ASN A 121 -15.08 -10.15 -1.26
CA ASN A 121 -14.35 -9.99 -2.51
C ASN A 121 -15.21 -9.52 -3.67
N GLY A 122 -16.51 -9.83 -3.68
CA GLY A 122 -17.32 -9.66 -4.88
C GLY A 122 -16.77 -10.50 -6.05
N PHE A 123 -17.26 -10.24 -7.27
CA PHE A 123 -16.85 -10.97 -8.49
C PHE A 123 -17.34 -12.44 -8.55
N GLU A 124 -16.58 -13.33 -9.19
CA GLU A 124 -16.98 -14.72 -9.50
C GLU A 124 -17.09 -15.61 -8.24
N THR A 125 -16.24 -15.40 -7.24
CA THR A 125 -16.31 -16.12 -5.95
C THR A 125 -16.35 -15.15 -4.79
N ASN A 126 -17.50 -15.07 -4.13
CA ASN A 126 -17.69 -14.13 -3.02
C ASN A 126 -17.17 -14.75 -1.71
N ARG A 127 -16.01 -14.30 -1.25
CA ARG A 127 -15.41 -14.65 0.05
C ARG A 127 -15.39 -13.43 0.96
N GLU A 128 -15.63 -13.63 2.25
CA GLU A 128 -15.56 -12.55 3.26
C GLU A 128 -14.13 -12.00 3.40
N ARG A 129 -14.04 -10.73 3.79
CA ARG A 129 -12.83 -10.00 4.18
C ARG A 129 -12.96 -9.60 5.65
N PRO A 130 -12.62 -10.49 6.61
CA PRO A 130 -12.95 -10.32 8.03
C PRO A 130 -12.36 -9.07 8.70
N SER A 131 -11.39 -8.43 8.06
CA SER A 131 -10.66 -7.27 8.57
C SER A 131 -10.88 -5.99 7.74
N ALA A 132 -11.82 -5.99 6.78
CA ALA A 132 -12.13 -4.83 5.94
C ALA A 132 -12.87 -3.71 6.69
N TRP A 133 -13.60 -4.05 7.76
CA TRP A 133 -14.34 -3.09 8.59
C TRP A 133 -13.45 -1.99 9.19
N HIS A 134 -12.15 -2.25 9.38
CA HIS A 134 -11.20 -1.23 9.85
C HIS A 134 -11.15 -0.02 8.92
N PHE A 135 -11.24 -0.21 7.60
CA PHE A 135 -11.28 0.90 6.64
C PHE A 135 -12.61 1.67 6.75
N ARG A 136 -13.74 0.97 6.91
CA ARG A 136 -15.04 1.60 7.15
C ARG A 136 -14.99 2.50 8.39
N ASP A 137 -14.51 1.98 9.51
CA ASP A 137 -14.48 2.71 10.78
C ASP A 137 -13.53 3.91 10.69
N TYR A 138 -12.36 3.76 10.05
CA TYR A 138 -11.45 4.87 9.74
C TYR A 138 -12.13 5.98 8.91
N VAL A 139 -12.97 5.64 7.94
CA VAL A 139 -13.73 6.64 7.15
C VAL A 139 -14.73 7.36 8.05
N ILE A 140 -15.48 6.64 8.90
CA ILE A 140 -16.44 7.22 9.86
C ILE A 140 -15.73 8.20 10.79
N GLU A 141 -14.61 7.78 11.40
CA GLU A 141 -13.79 8.58 12.30
C GLU A 141 -13.24 9.82 11.58
N SER A 142 -12.71 9.66 10.37
CA SER A 142 -12.18 10.78 9.58
C SER A 142 -13.22 11.88 9.33
N PHE A 143 -14.48 11.51 9.05
CA PHE A 143 -15.56 12.50 8.95
C PHE A 143 -15.88 13.11 10.32
N ASN A 144 -16.06 12.29 11.36
CA ASN A 144 -16.40 12.77 12.70
C ASN A 144 -15.37 13.74 13.28
N ASP A 145 -14.08 13.51 13.02
CA ASP A 145 -12.98 14.37 13.46
C ASP A 145 -12.79 15.61 12.59
N ASP A 146 -13.58 15.74 11.51
CA ASP A 146 -13.44 16.79 10.49
C ASP A 146 -12.03 16.84 9.91
N LYS A 147 -11.48 15.65 9.61
CA LYS A 147 -10.16 15.52 9.00
C LYS A 147 -10.10 16.39 7.73
N PRO A 148 -9.06 17.24 7.57
CA PRO A 148 -8.86 18.00 6.34
C PRO A 148 -8.96 17.09 5.12
N TYR A 149 -9.80 17.46 4.15
CA TYR A 149 -10.08 16.59 3.00
C TYR A 149 -8.84 16.31 2.15
N ASP A 150 -7.90 17.27 2.07
CA ASP A 150 -6.61 17.07 1.40
C ASP A 150 -5.78 15.97 2.08
N GLN A 151 -5.77 15.95 3.41
CA GLN A 151 -5.14 14.89 4.21
C GLN A 151 -5.87 13.57 4.04
N PHE A 152 -7.21 13.58 4.05
CA PHE A 152 -8.02 12.40 3.78
C PHE A 152 -7.68 11.77 2.42
N VAL A 153 -7.56 12.57 1.35
CA VAL A 153 -7.08 12.12 0.02
C VAL A 153 -5.69 11.49 0.11
N LYS A 154 -4.75 12.17 0.79
CA LYS A 154 -3.38 11.67 0.94
C LYS A 154 -3.33 10.32 1.66
N GLU A 155 -4.11 10.15 2.71
CA GLU A 155 -4.19 8.90 3.45
C GLU A 155 -4.81 7.76 2.63
N HIS A 156 -5.77 8.06 1.75
CA HIS A 156 -6.38 7.07 0.84
C HIS A 156 -5.37 6.50 -0.17
N LEU A 157 -4.48 7.34 -0.68
CA LEU A 157 -3.56 6.97 -1.75
C LEU A 157 -2.18 6.57 -1.24
N ALA A 158 -1.73 7.14 -0.12
CA ALA A 158 -0.38 7.04 0.41
C ALA A 158 -0.30 6.95 1.94
N GLY A 159 -1.37 6.49 2.61
CA GLY A 159 -1.44 6.42 4.09
C GLY A 159 -0.27 5.69 4.75
N ASP A 160 0.25 4.62 4.15
CA ASP A 160 1.43 3.90 4.64
C ASP A 160 2.73 4.74 4.67
N ALA A 161 2.80 5.79 3.84
CA ALA A 161 3.93 6.72 3.81
C ALA A 161 3.87 7.75 4.95
N ILE A 162 2.67 8.02 5.47
CA ILE A 162 2.40 9.11 6.42
C ILE A 162 1.78 8.64 7.74
N GLY A 163 1.83 7.33 8.03
CA GLY A 163 1.39 6.75 9.30
C GLY A 163 -0.12 6.51 9.43
N ALA A 164 -0.84 6.46 8.32
CA ALA A 164 -2.28 6.23 8.23
C ALA A 164 -2.60 5.02 7.34
N ASP A 165 -1.90 3.90 7.55
CA ASP A 165 -1.98 2.69 6.72
C ASP A 165 -3.41 2.21 6.43
N ILE A 166 -4.33 2.34 7.39
CA ILE A 166 -5.74 1.94 7.23
C ILE A 166 -6.41 2.67 6.06
N GLY A 167 -6.07 3.95 5.82
CA GLY A 167 -6.62 4.73 4.72
C GLY A 167 -6.38 4.10 3.35
N THR A 168 -5.28 3.34 3.20
CA THR A 168 -4.96 2.65 1.95
C THR A 168 -5.92 1.50 1.60
N GLY A 169 -6.87 1.18 2.49
CA GLY A 169 -8.01 0.32 2.19
C GLY A 169 -8.79 0.80 0.95
N PHE A 170 -8.79 2.11 0.66
CA PHE A 170 -9.36 2.70 -0.55
C PHE A 170 -8.89 2.02 -1.84
N LEU A 171 -7.59 1.76 -1.95
CA LEU A 171 -6.99 1.20 -3.16
C LEU A 171 -7.43 -0.24 -3.42
N VAL A 172 -7.97 -0.93 -2.41
CA VAL A 172 -8.32 -2.35 -2.45
C VAL A 172 -9.74 -2.62 -1.92
N ALA A 173 -10.58 -1.58 -1.90
CA ALA A 173 -11.97 -1.65 -1.42
C ALA A 173 -12.88 -2.38 -2.43
N GLY A 174 -12.61 -2.20 -3.73
CA GLY A 174 -13.41 -2.74 -4.83
C GLY A 174 -13.32 -4.27 -5.00
N PRO A 175 -13.93 -4.81 -6.07
CA PRO A 175 -13.97 -6.25 -6.34
C PRO A 175 -12.57 -6.86 -6.48
N TYR A 176 -12.40 -8.10 -6.01
CA TYR A 176 -11.14 -8.83 -6.09
C TYR A 176 -11.33 -10.25 -6.64
N ASP A 177 -10.83 -10.48 -7.85
CA ASP A 177 -10.84 -11.78 -8.49
C ASP A 177 -9.73 -12.69 -7.95
N ILE A 178 -10.12 -13.66 -7.12
CA ILE A 178 -9.21 -14.66 -6.53
C ILE A 178 -9.05 -15.91 -7.40
N VAL A 179 -9.85 -16.09 -8.45
CA VAL A 179 -9.78 -17.26 -9.32
C VAL A 179 -8.73 -17.00 -10.39
N LYS A 180 -7.53 -17.54 -10.20
CA LYS A 180 -6.42 -17.33 -11.15
C LYS A 180 -6.45 -18.39 -12.24
N SER A 181 -6.40 -17.95 -13.50
CA SER A 181 -6.32 -18.83 -14.67
C SER A 181 -4.88 -19.28 -14.92
N PRO A 182 -4.63 -20.54 -15.31
CA PRO A 182 -3.31 -20.96 -15.77
C PRO A 182 -2.92 -20.31 -17.12
N ASP A 183 -3.87 -19.73 -17.85
CA ASP A 183 -3.58 -18.94 -19.05
C ASP A 183 -2.89 -17.62 -18.66
N PRO A 184 -1.64 -17.37 -19.11
CA PRO A 184 -0.92 -16.15 -18.80
C PRO A 184 -1.66 -14.88 -19.25
N ASN A 185 -2.36 -14.92 -20.39
CA ASN A 185 -3.06 -13.75 -20.91
C ASN A 185 -4.25 -13.37 -20.02
N LEU A 186 -5.01 -14.37 -19.54
CA LEU A 186 -6.12 -14.14 -18.62
C LEU A 186 -5.62 -13.59 -17.28
N THR A 187 -4.51 -14.12 -16.75
CA THR A 187 -3.89 -13.58 -15.53
C THR A 187 -3.42 -12.13 -15.70
N LEU A 188 -2.86 -11.78 -16.87
CA LEU A 188 -2.46 -10.41 -17.17
C LEU A 188 -3.67 -9.48 -17.34
N MET A 189 -4.75 -9.96 -17.96
CA MET A 189 -5.99 -9.21 -18.11
C MET A 189 -6.63 -8.89 -16.75
N GLN A 190 -6.74 -9.89 -15.86
CA GLN A 190 -7.20 -9.70 -14.49
C GLN A 190 -6.38 -8.60 -13.78
N ARG A 191 -5.05 -8.61 -13.95
CA ARG A 191 -4.21 -7.56 -13.39
C ARG A 191 -4.47 -6.19 -14.00
N GLN A 192 -4.76 -6.10 -15.31
CA GLN A 192 -5.15 -4.83 -15.92
C GLN A 192 -6.49 -4.34 -15.38
N ASP A 193 -7.43 -5.24 -15.10
CA ASP A 193 -8.74 -4.88 -14.54
C ASP A 193 -8.63 -4.39 -13.09
N GLU A 194 -7.80 -5.05 -12.25
CA GLU A 194 -7.45 -4.57 -10.90
C GLU A 194 -6.89 -3.14 -10.93
N LEU A 195 -5.99 -2.84 -11.87
CA LEU A 195 -5.38 -1.52 -12.00
C LEU A 195 -6.34 -0.48 -12.58
N ALA A 196 -7.16 -0.87 -13.56
CA ALA A 196 -8.21 -0.03 -14.12
C ALA A 196 -9.21 0.39 -13.03
N ASP A 197 -9.54 -0.53 -12.12
CA ASP A 197 -10.42 -0.28 -11.00
C ASP A 197 -9.86 0.83 -10.08
N MET A 198 -8.57 0.79 -9.76
CA MET A 198 -7.90 1.82 -8.94
C MET A 198 -7.85 3.19 -9.63
N ILE A 199 -7.57 3.21 -10.93
CA ILE A 199 -7.52 4.44 -11.73
C ILE A 199 -8.91 5.07 -11.83
N ASN A 200 -9.94 4.28 -12.12
CA ASN A 200 -11.32 4.75 -12.24
C ASN A 200 -11.85 5.25 -10.87
N THR A 201 -11.57 4.49 -9.81
CA THR A 201 -11.64 4.88 -8.39
C THR A 201 -11.15 6.30 -8.14
N THR A 202 -9.85 6.45 -8.30
CA THR A 202 -9.15 7.70 -8.01
C THR A 202 -9.67 8.85 -8.87
N GLY A 203 -9.85 8.60 -10.18
CA GLY A 203 -10.33 9.60 -11.13
C GLY A 203 -11.73 10.10 -10.81
N THR A 204 -12.69 9.22 -10.59
CA THR A 204 -14.09 9.60 -10.35
C THR A 204 -14.33 10.16 -8.94
N ALA A 205 -13.65 9.61 -7.93
CA ALA A 205 -13.83 10.04 -6.54
C ALA A 205 -13.20 11.42 -6.28
N PHE A 206 -11.95 11.63 -6.70
CA PHE A 206 -11.18 12.82 -6.32
C PHE A 206 -11.03 13.86 -7.44
N LEU A 207 -11.07 13.47 -8.70
CA LEU A 207 -10.93 14.39 -9.85
C LEU A 207 -12.25 14.61 -10.57
N GLY A 208 -13.27 13.78 -10.31
CA GLY A 208 -14.52 13.83 -11.07
C GLY A 208 -14.27 13.63 -12.56
N MET A 209 -13.40 12.70 -12.94
CA MET A 209 -13.05 12.43 -14.34
C MET A 209 -13.21 10.94 -14.66
N THR A 210 -13.81 10.63 -15.81
CA THR A 210 -13.95 9.26 -16.33
C THR A 210 -12.72 8.84 -17.14
N ILE A 211 -11.64 8.49 -16.47
CA ILE A 211 -10.35 8.17 -17.10
C ILE A 211 -10.39 6.83 -17.89
N GLY A 212 -11.32 5.92 -17.57
CA GLY A 212 -11.33 4.55 -18.08
C GLY A 212 -11.36 4.36 -19.60
N CYS A 213 -11.99 5.25 -20.37
CA CYS A 213 -11.96 5.18 -21.84
C CYS A 213 -10.53 5.27 -22.40
N ALA A 214 -9.66 6.00 -21.70
CA ALA A 214 -8.27 6.22 -22.07
C ALA A 214 -7.44 4.91 -22.06
N ARG A 215 -7.94 3.81 -21.48
CA ARG A 215 -7.28 2.49 -21.50
C ARG A 215 -7.00 2.02 -22.93
N CYS A 216 -7.94 2.17 -23.84
CA CYS A 216 -7.90 1.56 -25.17
C CYS A 216 -7.51 2.54 -26.29
N HIS A 217 -7.85 3.82 -26.14
CA HIS A 217 -7.61 4.89 -27.09
C HIS A 217 -7.61 6.22 -26.32
N ASP A 218 -7.11 7.33 -26.91
CA ASP A 218 -7.23 8.64 -26.26
C ASP A 218 -8.70 8.95 -25.94
N HIS A 219 -8.97 9.54 -24.79
CA HIS A 219 -10.33 9.82 -24.34
C HIS A 219 -11.09 10.62 -25.41
N LYS A 220 -12.36 10.26 -25.64
CA LYS A 220 -13.10 10.71 -26.83
C LYS A 220 -13.34 12.23 -26.85
N PHE A 221 -13.46 12.85 -25.69
CA PHE A 221 -13.86 14.25 -25.54
C PHE A 221 -12.89 15.04 -24.67
N ASP A 222 -12.61 14.53 -23.48
CA ASP A 222 -11.62 15.15 -22.59
C ASP A 222 -10.17 14.99 -23.07
N PRO A 223 -9.29 15.96 -22.76
CA PRO A 223 -7.88 15.96 -23.09
C PRO A 223 -7.08 14.99 -22.20
N ILE A 224 -7.51 13.72 -22.18
CA ILE A 224 -6.86 12.62 -21.48
C ILE A 224 -6.37 11.65 -22.54
N THR A 225 -5.06 11.58 -22.71
CA THR A 225 -4.45 10.66 -23.66
C THR A 225 -4.41 9.23 -23.11
N GLN A 226 -4.28 8.26 -24.00
CA GLN A 226 -3.96 6.89 -23.59
C GLN A 226 -2.64 6.86 -22.80
N ARG A 227 -1.69 7.74 -23.10
CA ARG A 227 -0.44 7.84 -22.36
C ARG A 227 -0.70 8.23 -20.89
N ASP A 228 -1.56 9.21 -20.62
CA ASP A 228 -1.93 9.62 -19.26
C ASP A 228 -2.49 8.44 -18.45
N TYR A 229 -3.38 7.63 -19.06
CA TYR A 229 -3.91 6.43 -18.42
C TYR A 229 -2.80 5.48 -17.96
N TYR A 230 -1.86 5.14 -18.85
CA TYR A 230 -0.79 4.18 -18.50
C TYR A 230 0.27 4.79 -17.59
N SER A 231 0.51 6.11 -17.65
CA SER A 231 1.35 6.82 -16.69
C SER A 231 0.74 6.77 -15.29
N MET A 232 -0.58 6.98 -15.17
CA MET A 232 -1.28 6.83 -13.89
C MET A 232 -1.33 5.37 -13.44
N GLN A 233 -1.49 4.42 -14.36
CA GLN A 233 -1.37 2.99 -14.07
C GLN A 233 0.00 2.63 -13.46
N ALA A 234 1.09 3.24 -13.95
CA ALA A 234 2.44 2.98 -13.47
C ALA A 234 2.63 3.40 -11.99
N ILE A 235 1.77 4.28 -11.46
CA ILE A 235 1.75 4.66 -10.04
C ILE A 235 1.22 3.50 -9.19
N PHE A 236 0.12 2.87 -9.62
CA PHE A 236 -0.53 1.77 -8.89
C PHE A 236 0.04 0.38 -9.22
N ALA A 237 1.00 0.27 -10.14
CA ALA A 237 1.53 -1.00 -10.63
C ALA A 237 2.04 -1.93 -9.51
N GLY A 238 2.51 -1.38 -8.39
CA GLY A 238 2.99 -2.11 -7.22
C GLY A 238 1.92 -2.51 -6.19
N VAL A 239 0.69 -2.00 -6.29
CA VAL A 239 -0.40 -2.21 -5.33
C VAL A 239 -1.03 -3.59 -5.48
N LYS A 240 -1.22 -4.30 -4.37
CA LYS A 240 -1.80 -5.65 -4.29
C LYS A 240 -2.88 -5.73 -3.21
N PHE A 241 -3.92 -6.53 -3.48
CA PHE A 241 -4.92 -6.90 -2.48
C PHE A 241 -4.31 -7.80 -1.40
N GLY A 242 -4.83 -7.71 -0.17
CA GLY A 242 -4.51 -8.66 0.90
C GLY A 242 -4.68 -8.07 2.30
N GLU A 243 -4.46 -8.90 3.31
CA GLU A 243 -4.39 -8.45 4.70
C GLU A 243 -2.96 -8.04 5.06
N ARG A 244 -2.82 -7.00 5.87
CA ARG A 244 -1.54 -6.56 6.44
C ARG A 244 -1.68 -6.42 7.95
N GLU A 245 -0.68 -6.85 8.69
CA GLU A 245 -0.59 -6.60 10.12
C GLU A 245 -0.19 -5.14 10.34
N MET A 246 -1.05 -4.39 11.02
CA MET A 246 -0.78 -3.01 11.37
C MET A 246 0.29 -2.98 12.45
N LYS A 247 1.23 -2.03 12.39
CA LYS A 247 2.19 -1.88 13.48
C LYS A 247 1.44 -1.37 14.70
N LYS A 248 1.59 -2.04 15.84
CA LYS A 248 1.12 -1.48 17.11
C LYS A 248 2.03 -0.32 17.50
N GLU A 249 1.50 0.74 18.09
CA GLU A 249 2.34 1.68 18.82
C GLU A 249 3.08 0.94 19.94
N VAL A 250 4.41 0.86 19.80
CA VAL A 250 5.27 0.16 20.73
C VAL A 250 5.67 1.14 21.82
N THR A 251 5.24 0.91 23.05
CA THR A 251 5.66 1.76 24.18
C THR A 251 7.16 1.54 24.47
N PRO A 252 7.85 2.49 25.14
CA PRO A 252 9.23 2.27 25.58
C PRO A 252 9.40 1.02 26.46
N ASN A 253 8.36 0.62 27.18
CA ASN A 253 8.32 -0.60 27.98
C ASN A 253 8.26 -1.85 27.09
N ASP A 254 7.46 -1.83 26.03
CA ASP A 254 7.39 -2.92 25.05
C ASP A 254 8.72 -3.08 24.31
N THR A 255 9.41 -1.98 23.99
CA THR A 255 10.75 -2.04 23.38
C THR A 255 11.75 -2.76 24.28
N LYS A 256 11.77 -2.46 25.59
CA LYS A 256 12.65 -3.14 26.56
C LYS A 256 12.31 -4.63 26.67
N LYS A 257 11.02 -4.98 26.73
CA LYS A 257 10.57 -6.39 26.78
C LYS A 257 10.94 -7.15 25.51
N VAL A 258 10.75 -6.55 24.33
CA VAL A 258 11.15 -7.16 23.05
C VAL A 258 12.67 -7.34 22.99
N ALA A 259 13.46 -6.38 23.45
CA ALA A 259 14.91 -6.51 23.50
C ALA A 259 15.34 -7.68 24.40
N ALA A 260 14.76 -7.81 25.60
CA ALA A 260 15.02 -8.92 26.51
C ALA A 260 14.59 -10.28 25.92
N LEU A 261 13.43 -10.35 25.25
CA LEU A 261 12.96 -11.55 24.57
C LEU A 261 13.87 -11.95 23.41
N ARG A 262 14.43 -11.00 22.66
CA ARG A 262 15.40 -11.27 21.59
C ARG A 262 16.73 -11.81 22.12
N GLU A 263 17.16 -11.31 23.26
CA GLU A 263 18.36 -11.81 23.93
C GLU A 263 18.16 -13.26 24.40
N SER A 264 17.06 -13.54 25.09
CA SER A 264 16.68 -14.91 25.50
C SER A 264 16.51 -15.85 24.30
N LEU A 265 15.87 -15.39 23.21
CA LEU A 265 15.75 -16.15 21.97
C LEU A 265 17.13 -16.55 21.41
N THR A 266 18.07 -15.60 21.36
CA THR A 266 19.43 -15.83 20.85
C THR A 266 20.18 -16.86 21.71
N VAL A 267 20.03 -16.80 23.03
CA VAL A 267 20.65 -17.75 23.96
C VAL A 267 20.06 -19.15 23.76
N ALA A 268 18.73 -19.25 23.69
CA ALA A 268 18.05 -20.53 23.52
C ALA A 268 18.37 -21.19 22.17
N GLU A 269 18.45 -20.41 21.08
CA GLU A 269 18.82 -20.92 19.75
C GLU A 269 20.25 -21.48 19.73
N ARG A 270 21.21 -20.80 20.38
CA ARG A 270 22.59 -21.29 20.50
C ARG A 270 22.69 -22.58 21.30
N GLU A 271 21.93 -22.71 22.37
CA GLU A 271 21.92 -23.92 23.19
C GLU A 271 21.28 -25.09 22.43
N LEU A 272 20.17 -24.85 21.72
CA LEU A 272 19.51 -25.85 20.90
C LEU A 272 20.43 -26.38 19.80
N GLU A 273 21.25 -25.53 19.18
CA GLU A 273 22.20 -25.94 18.15
C GLU A 273 23.33 -26.83 18.69
N LYS A 274 23.79 -26.59 19.92
CA LYS A 274 24.74 -27.50 20.59
C LYS A 274 24.14 -28.89 20.80
N LEU A 275 22.87 -28.94 21.18
CA LEU A 275 22.13 -30.20 21.35
C LEU A 275 21.89 -30.90 20.02
N ARG A 276 21.57 -30.17 18.94
CA ARG A 276 21.51 -30.74 17.58
C ARG A 276 22.85 -31.33 17.14
N SER A 277 23.96 -30.66 17.46
CA SER A 277 25.30 -31.14 17.15
C SER A 277 25.65 -32.42 17.93
N MET A 278 25.26 -32.51 19.20
CA MET A 278 25.47 -33.72 20.03
C MET A 278 24.59 -34.90 19.58
N ALA A 279 23.35 -34.64 19.15
CA ALA A 279 22.48 -35.65 18.57
C ALA A 279 23.07 -36.27 17.29
N ALA A 280 23.89 -35.51 16.57
CA ALA A 280 24.57 -35.99 15.36
C ALA A 280 25.81 -36.86 15.66
N THR A 281 26.37 -36.80 16.87
CA THR A 281 27.61 -37.53 17.23
C THR A 281 27.39 -38.83 18.03
N ASN A 282 26.18 -39.07 18.57
CA ASN A 282 25.89 -40.19 19.48
C ASN A 282 25.52 -41.53 18.83
N GLU A 283 25.52 -41.68 17.50
CA GLU A 283 25.19 -42.96 16.86
C GLU A 283 26.40 -43.90 16.76
N LYS A 284 26.44 -44.90 17.67
CA LYS A 284 26.94 -46.23 17.30
C LYS A 284 25.94 -46.87 16.32
N GLY A 285 26.12 -46.59 15.02
CA GLY A 285 25.66 -47.41 13.89
C GLY A 285 24.20 -47.25 13.43
N LEU A 286 24.04 -46.87 12.15
CA LEU A 286 22.82 -46.73 11.32
C LEU A 286 22.04 -45.42 11.54
N SER A 287 22.46 -44.28 10.99
CA SER A 287 22.73 -43.92 9.58
C SER A 287 24.02 -43.10 9.48
N VAL A 288 24.89 -43.41 8.50
CA VAL A 288 26.15 -42.68 8.27
C VAL A 288 25.92 -41.25 7.71
N LEU A 289 24.66 -40.90 7.39
CA LEU A 289 24.31 -39.64 6.75
C LEU A 289 23.64 -38.66 7.73
N ARG A 290 24.14 -37.43 7.76
CA ARG A 290 23.58 -36.25 8.44
C ARG A 290 22.20 -35.90 7.86
N PRO A 291 21.36 -35.13 8.58
CA PRO A 291 20.05 -34.72 8.06
C PRO A 291 20.13 -34.02 6.70
N ALA A 292 19.08 -34.19 5.89
CA ALA A 292 18.91 -33.47 4.64
C ALA A 292 19.00 -31.95 4.85
N VAL A 293 19.47 -31.25 3.84
CA VAL A 293 19.52 -29.79 3.87
C VAL A 293 18.12 -29.17 4.02
N ASN A 294 18.04 -28.03 4.68
CA ASN A 294 16.81 -27.24 4.79
C ASN A 294 17.07 -25.77 4.45
N ALA A 295 16.02 -25.01 4.17
CA ALA A 295 16.17 -23.63 3.71
C ALA A 295 16.61 -22.64 4.81
N ARG A 296 16.38 -22.96 6.08
CA ARG A 296 16.57 -22.03 7.20
C ARG A 296 18.00 -21.96 7.70
N LEU A 297 18.65 -23.11 7.93
CA LEU A 297 20.02 -23.15 8.43
C LEU A 297 20.62 -24.54 8.24
N ASN A 298 21.85 -24.58 7.74
CA ASN A 298 22.66 -25.78 7.60
C ASN A 298 24.04 -25.53 8.20
N THR A 299 24.47 -26.41 9.09
CA THR A 299 25.78 -26.35 9.74
C THR A 299 26.68 -27.45 9.18
N GLU A 300 27.90 -27.08 8.81
CA GLU A 300 29.00 -27.97 8.43
C GLU A 300 30.10 -27.88 9.50
N ALA A 301 30.42 -28.98 10.15
CA ALA A 301 31.50 -29.07 11.14
C ALA A 301 32.53 -30.10 10.70
N PHE A 302 33.81 -29.80 10.89
CA PHE A 302 34.94 -30.63 10.45
C PHE A 302 36.17 -30.34 11.30
N GLU A 303 37.22 -31.17 11.17
CA GLU A 303 38.47 -30.95 11.91
C GLU A 303 39.07 -29.57 11.62
N ALA A 304 39.55 -28.91 12.67
CA ALA A 304 40.07 -27.56 12.60
C ALA A 304 41.21 -27.45 11.57
N THR A 305 40.92 -26.81 10.44
CA THR A 305 41.80 -26.78 9.27
C THR A 305 42.23 -25.33 9.01
N SER A 306 43.52 -25.12 8.77
CA SER A 306 44.04 -23.80 8.39
C SER A 306 43.55 -23.43 6.99
N ALA A 307 42.86 -22.30 6.86
CA ALA A 307 42.34 -21.81 5.60
C ALA A 307 42.46 -20.28 5.50
N LYS A 308 42.75 -19.79 4.29
CA LYS A 308 42.55 -18.38 3.91
C LYS A 308 41.38 -18.22 2.94
N PHE A 309 41.00 -19.29 2.25
CA PHE A 309 39.92 -19.31 1.28
C PHE A 309 38.94 -20.43 1.61
N VAL A 310 37.65 -20.13 1.45
CA VAL A 310 36.54 -21.09 1.48
C VAL A 310 35.81 -20.99 0.17
N ARG A 311 35.59 -22.11 -0.53
CA ARG A 311 34.78 -22.16 -1.75
C ARG A 311 33.60 -23.09 -1.55
N PHE A 312 32.40 -22.56 -1.72
CA PHE A 312 31.15 -23.31 -1.75
C PHE A 312 30.75 -23.52 -3.21
N THR A 313 30.82 -24.75 -3.69
CA THR A 313 30.41 -25.14 -5.04
C THR A 313 29.07 -25.87 -4.97
N ILE A 314 28.07 -25.36 -5.69
CA ILE A 314 26.71 -25.90 -5.77
C ILE A 314 26.56 -26.57 -7.13
N ASN A 315 26.27 -27.86 -7.13
CA ASN A 315 26.09 -28.68 -8.34
C ASN A 315 24.61 -28.85 -8.69
N LYS A 316 23.71 -28.79 -7.69
CA LYS A 316 22.26 -28.92 -7.87
C LYS A 316 21.49 -28.14 -6.81
N THR A 317 20.34 -27.60 -7.19
CA THR A 317 19.35 -27.02 -6.28
C THR A 317 18.04 -27.79 -6.31
N ASN A 318 17.16 -27.56 -5.35
CA ASN A 318 15.78 -28.05 -5.39
C ASN A 318 14.87 -27.29 -6.39
N GLY A 319 15.41 -26.27 -7.06
CA GLY A 319 14.75 -25.51 -8.13
C GLY A 319 15.53 -24.24 -8.49
N ALA A 320 15.56 -23.87 -9.77
CA ALA A 320 16.15 -22.63 -10.28
C ALA A 320 17.63 -22.35 -9.89
N GLU A 321 18.13 -21.12 -10.09
CA GLU A 321 19.51 -20.71 -9.74
C GLU A 321 19.75 -20.74 -8.22
N PRO A 322 20.90 -21.23 -7.74
CA PRO A 322 21.21 -21.27 -6.31
C PRO A 322 21.15 -19.91 -5.64
N CYS A 323 20.67 -19.89 -4.40
CA CYS A 323 20.60 -18.69 -3.60
C CYS A 323 21.03 -18.95 -2.15
N LEU A 324 21.85 -18.05 -1.61
CA LEU A 324 22.33 -18.07 -0.23
C LEU A 324 22.13 -16.70 0.40
N ASP A 325 21.52 -16.62 1.57
CA ASP A 325 21.41 -15.35 2.31
C ASP A 325 22.67 -15.03 3.12
N GLU A 326 23.34 -16.04 3.68
CA GLU A 326 24.60 -15.86 4.40
C GLU A 326 25.50 -17.09 4.22
N LEU A 327 26.81 -16.87 4.16
CA LEU A 327 27.86 -17.88 4.29
C LEU A 327 28.82 -17.49 5.41
N ALA A 328 28.51 -17.96 6.62
CA ALA A 328 29.28 -17.68 7.82
C ALA A 328 30.35 -18.76 8.04
N VAL A 329 31.59 -18.34 8.38
CA VAL A 329 32.70 -19.28 8.61
C VAL A 329 33.36 -18.97 9.94
N PHE A 330 33.40 -19.96 10.84
CA PHE A 330 33.82 -19.80 12.22
C PHE A 330 35.18 -20.47 12.49
N ASN A 331 36.04 -19.73 13.20
CA ASN A 331 37.30 -20.27 13.71
C ASN A 331 37.12 -21.00 15.06
N THR A 332 38.19 -21.61 15.56
CA THR A 332 38.25 -22.33 16.85
C THR A 332 37.97 -21.45 18.08
N ARG A 333 37.83 -20.14 17.91
CA ARG A 333 37.43 -19.18 18.95
C ARG A 333 35.97 -18.75 18.83
N GLY A 334 35.22 -19.31 17.88
CA GLY A 334 33.82 -18.96 17.60
C GLY A 334 33.64 -17.63 16.86
N GLU A 335 34.69 -17.06 16.27
CA GLU A 335 34.60 -15.80 15.51
C GLU A 335 34.24 -16.08 14.05
N ASN A 336 33.23 -15.38 13.51
CA ASN A 336 32.92 -15.45 12.08
C ASN A 336 33.96 -14.65 11.28
N VAL A 337 34.93 -15.35 10.68
CA VAL A 337 36.04 -14.78 9.90
C VAL A 337 35.67 -14.48 8.46
N ALA A 338 34.47 -14.86 8.01
CA ALA A 338 33.99 -14.61 6.65
C ALA A 338 33.38 -13.21 6.46
N LEU A 339 33.10 -12.47 7.53
CA LEU A 339 32.37 -11.19 7.44
C LEU A 339 33.17 -10.12 6.69
N ALA A 340 32.49 -9.32 5.87
CA ALA A 340 33.08 -8.17 5.19
C ALA A 340 33.71 -7.16 6.18
N LYS A 341 33.09 -6.97 7.36
CA LYS A 341 33.67 -6.14 8.43
C LYS A 341 34.97 -6.71 9.03
N ALA A 342 35.21 -8.01 8.88
CA ALA A 342 36.48 -8.67 9.21
C ALA A 342 37.50 -8.58 8.06
N ARG A 343 37.22 -7.74 7.04
CA ARG A 343 38.02 -7.55 5.81
C ARG A 343 38.12 -8.81 4.95
N ALA A 344 37.09 -9.66 4.99
CA ALA A 344 36.97 -10.78 4.07
C ALA A 344 36.26 -10.35 2.77
N THR A 345 36.69 -10.91 1.64
CA THR A 345 36.21 -10.55 0.30
C THR A 345 35.52 -11.73 -0.36
N ALA A 346 34.30 -11.51 -0.87
CA ALA A 346 33.55 -12.51 -1.60
C ALA A 346 33.80 -12.44 -3.12
N THR A 347 33.92 -13.59 -3.78
CA THR A 347 33.93 -13.76 -5.24
C THR A 347 32.96 -14.88 -5.63
N SER A 348 32.53 -14.95 -6.89
CA SER A 348 31.57 -15.97 -7.35
C SER A 348 31.77 -16.37 -8.81
N SER A 349 31.11 -17.45 -9.22
CA SER A 349 30.99 -17.88 -10.62
C SER A 349 30.14 -16.95 -11.50
N GLY A 350 29.52 -15.94 -10.90
CA GLY A 350 28.60 -15.02 -11.54
C GLY A 350 27.41 -14.68 -10.65
N ASN A 351 26.83 -13.51 -10.89
CA ASN A 351 25.78 -12.92 -10.05
C ASN A 351 24.57 -12.62 -10.93
N LEU A 352 23.37 -12.95 -10.46
CA LEU A 352 22.13 -12.62 -11.14
C LEU A 352 22.03 -11.09 -11.31
N PRO A 353 22.00 -10.55 -12.55
CA PRO A 353 21.95 -9.12 -12.76
C PRO A 353 20.55 -8.57 -12.47
N GLY A 354 20.45 -7.29 -12.08
CA GLY A 354 19.18 -6.55 -12.03
C GLY A 354 18.40 -6.62 -10.71
N TYR A 355 18.90 -7.31 -9.68
CA TYR A 355 18.21 -7.47 -8.39
C TYR A 355 19.06 -6.95 -7.23
N ALA A 356 18.73 -5.77 -6.70
CA ALA A 356 19.48 -5.13 -5.62
C ALA A 356 19.50 -5.92 -4.31
N ILE A 357 18.51 -6.78 -4.08
CA ILE A 357 18.42 -7.68 -2.92
C ILE A 357 19.23 -8.98 -3.08
N HIS A 358 19.70 -9.25 -4.30
CA HIS A 358 20.42 -10.47 -4.68
C HIS A 358 21.84 -10.13 -5.16
N GLN A 359 22.70 -9.72 -4.23
CA GLN A 359 24.05 -9.22 -4.52
C GLN A 359 25.10 -10.07 -3.81
N LEU A 360 26.27 -10.24 -4.45
CA LEU A 360 27.39 -10.97 -3.85
C LEU A 360 27.82 -10.39 -2.51
N ALA A 361 27.69 -9.08 -2.33
CA ALA A 361 28.03 -8.40 -1.09
C ALA A 361 27.16 -8.85 0.10
N HIS A 362 25.95 -9.36 -0.13
CA HIS A 362 25.08 -9.83 0.95
C HIS A 362 25.51 -11.16 1.54
N LEU A 363 26.24 -11.97 0.78
CA LEU A 363 26.69 -13.29 1.23
C LEU A 363 27.49 -13.26 2.54
N ASN A 364 28.14 -12.12 2.84
CA ASN A 364 28.98 -11.96 4.01
C ASN A 364 28.85 -10.60 4.70
N ASP A 365 27.71 -9.91 4.53
CA ASP A 365 27.45 -8.65 5.22
C ASP A 365 26.94 -8.85 6.67
N GLY A 366 26.63 -10.09 7.05
CA GLY A 366 26.14 -10.48 8.37
C GLY A 366 24.65 -10.24 8.58
N LYS A 367 23.87 -10.00 7.51
CA LYS A 367 22.41 -9.97 7.51
C LYS A 367 21.88 -11.27 6.94
N THR A 368 20.67 -11.64 7.32
CA THR A 368 20.04 -12.89 6.85
C THR A 368 18.62 -12.66 6.39
N GLY A 369 18.14 -13.55 5.52
CA GLY A 369 16.84 -13.48 4.87
C GLY A 369 16.93 -13.08 3.39
N ASN A 370 15.89 -13.41 2.62
CA ASN A 370 15.88 -13.24 1.16
C ASN A 370 16.15 -11.81 0.65
N GLN A 371 15.99 -10.77 1.48
CA GLN A 371 16.30 -9.38 1.09
C GLN A 371 17.81 -9.08 1.05
N TRP A 372 18.62 -9.93 1.68
CA TRP A 372 20.08 -9.85 1.73
C TRP A 372 20.62 -11.21 1.32
N SER A 373 20.48 -11.54 0.04
CA SER A 373 21.02 -12.80 -0.46
C SER A 373 21.88 -12.62 -1.68
N TRP A 374 22.54 -13.68 -2.10
CA TRP A 374 23.23 -13.79 -3.37
C TRP A 374 22.53 -14.84 -4.21
N ILE A 375 22.32 -14.55 -5.50
CA ILE A 375 21.84 -15.53 -6.49
C ILE A 375 22.88 -15.71 -7.59
N SER A 376 23.17 -16.97 -7.93
CA SER A 376 23.99 -17.33 -9.10
C SER A 376 23.32 -16.86 -10.40
N ASN A 377 24.10 -16.48 -11.41
CA ASN A 377 23.56 -16.29 -12.77
C ASN A 377 23.40 -17.59 -13.57
N GLN A 378 23.62 -18.76 -12.95
CA GLN A 378 23.51 -20.06 -13.60
C GLN A 378 22.41 -20.90 -12.94
N VAL A 379 21.54 -21.49 -13.77
CA VAL A 379 20.45 -22.35 -13.30
C VAL A 379 21.01 -23.62 -12.67
N GLY A 380 20.55 -23.94 -11.46
CA GLY A 380 20.88 -25.17 -10.74
C GLY A 380 22.31 -25.29 -10.20
N ARG A 381 23.23 -24.39 -10.58
CA ARG A 381 24.65 -24.48 -10.22
C ARG A 381 25.31 -23.13 -9.99
N GLY A 382 26.51 -23.15 -9.42
CA GLY A 382 27.35 -21.97 -9.23
C GLY A 382 28.36 -22.18 -8.12
N TRP A 383 29.27 -21.24 -7.93
CA TRP A 383 30.14 -21.24 -6.76
C TRP A 383 30.27 -19.84 -6.18
N VAL A 384 30.47 -19.77 -4.87
CA VAL A 384 30.91 -18.59 -4.14
C VAL A 384 32.17 -18.92 -3.38
N GLN A 385 33.00 -17.91 -3.17
CA GLN A 385 34.24 -18.03 -2.45
C GLN A 385 34.43 -16.82 -1.54
N ILE A 386 34.91 -17.07 -0.33
CA ILE A 386 35.31 -16.01 0.61
C ILE A 386 36.82 -16.13 0.86
N GLU A 387 37.54 -15.04 0.63
CA GLU A 387 38.94 -14.87 1.03
C GLU A 387 38.99 -14.10 2.35
N PHE A 388 39.65 -14.66 3.36
CA PHE A 388 39.85 -14.02 4.65
C PHE A 388 41.03 -13.04 4.60
N ALA A 389 40.98 -12.02 5.47
CA ALA A 389 42.08 -11.08 5.64
C ALA A 389 43.40 -11.74 6.05
N LYS A 390 43.32 -12.82 6.84
CA LYS A 390 44.44 -13.64 7.27
C LYS A 390 44.01 -15.11 7.33
N ALA A 391 44.96 -16.02 7.15
CA ALA A 391 44.69 -17.43 7.38
C ALA A 391 44.21 -17.65 8.82
N SER A 392 43.19 -18.49 8.97
CA SER A 392 42.57 -18.83 10.26
C SER A 392 42.34 -20.34 10.33
N SER A 393 42.43 -20.91 11.52
CA SER A 393 41.98 -22.28 11.77
C SER A 393 40.46 -22.29 11.83
N VAL A 394 39.81 -22.95 10.88
CA VAL A 394 38.35 -23.01 10.69
C VAL A 394 37.86 -24.41 11.04
N GLU A 395 36.76 -24.50 11.77
CA GLU A 395 36.16 -25.79 12.18
C GLU A 395 34.66 -25.89 11.86
N ARG A 396 34.02 -24.76 11.47
CA ARG A 396 32.58 -24.71 11.27
C ARG A 396 32.16 -23.70 10.22
N ILE A 397 31.20 -24.06 9.39
CA ILE A 397 30.56 -23.20 8.37
C ILE A 397 29.06 -23.29 8.53
N GLU A 398 28.37 -22.16 8.54
CA GLU A 398 26.91 -22.06 8.56
C GLU A 398 26.43 -21.38 7.29
N TRP A 399 25.35 -21.91 6.70
CA TRP A 399 24.77 -21.35 5.50
C TRP A 399 23.26 -21.58 5.43
N SER A 400 22.57 -20.68 4.76
CA SER A 400 21.12 -20.75 4.59
C SER A 400 20.67 -20.23 3.23
N ARG A 401 19.47 -20.62 2.83
CA ARG A 401 18.78 -20.06 1.67
C ARG A 401 17.95 -18.84 2.07
N ASP A 402 17.19 -18.98 3.14
CA ASP A 402 16.39 -17.93 3.77
C ASP A 402 16.16 -18.29 5.24
N GLN A 403 16.98 -17.74 6.12
CA GLN A 403 16.91 -17.99 7.56
C GLN A 403 15.57 -17.56 8.18
N THR A 404 14.83 -16.64 7.53
CA THR A 404 13.49 -16.24 7.97
C THR A 404 12.44 -17.34 7.77
N GLY A 405 12.73 -18.33 6.92
CA GLY A 405 11.89 -19.48 6.64
C GLY A 405 10.65 -19.19 5.81
N ARG A 406 10.62 -18.07 5.07
CA ARG A 406 9.52 -17.70 4.17
C ARG A 406 9.67 -18.33 2.80
N ILE A 407 10.91 -18.60 2.38
CA ILE A 407 11.25 -19.15 1.07
C ILE A 407 12.05 -20.45 1.23
N ASN A 408 11.70 -21.46 0.45
CA ASN A 408 12.37 -22.76 0.45
C ASN A 408 12.84 -23.22 -0.95
N ASP A 409 12.71 -22.37 -1.97
CA ASP A 409 13.22 -22.61 -3.32
C ASP A 409 14.74 -22.39 -3.40
N ARG A 410 15.39 -22.79 -4.49
CA ARG A 410 16.81 -22.44 -4.79
C ARG A 410 17.82 -22.92 -3.76
N LEU A 411 17.40 -23.85 -2.89
CA LEU A 411 18.21 -24.45 -1.87
C LEU A 411 19.25 -25.35 -2.52
N ALA A 412 20.52 -25.19 -2.18
CA ALA A 412 21.59 -26.09 -2.60
C ALA A 412 21.34 -27.49 -2.00
N ILE A 413 21.17 -28.50 -2.85
CA ILE A 413 20.89 -29.89 -2.44
C ILE A 413 22.01 -30.87 -2.83
N ASP A 414 22.87 -30.46 -3.76
CA ASP A 414 24.13 -31.12 -4.10
C ASP A 414 25.22 -30.07 -4.11
N TYR A 415 26.21 -30.22 -3.23
CA TYR A 415 27.27 -29.26 -3.06
C TYR A 415 28.53 -29.85 -2.42
N LYS A 416 29.63 -29.10 -2.55
CA LYS A 416 30.87 -29.31 -1.82
C LYS A 416 31.41 -27.98 -1.30
N ILE A 417 32.05 -28.02 -0.14
CA ILE A 417 32.77 -26.89 0.45
C ILE A 417 34.23 -27.28 0.60
N GLU A 418 35.10 -26.46 0.03
CA GLU A 418 36.54 -26.70 -0.04
C GLU A 418 37.30 -25.56 0.63
N LEU A 419 38.41 -25.90 1.28
CA LEU A 419 39.31 -24.96 1.97
C LEU A 419 40.67 -24.90 1.27
N SER A 420 41.28 -23.72 1.29
CA SER A 420 42.63 -23.52 0.77
C SER A 420 43.37 -22.44 1.55
N VAL A 421 44.68 -22.57 1.68
CA VAL A 421 45.56 -21.53 2.25
C VAL A 421 46.10 -20.59 1.16
N ASP A 422 46.29 -21.11 -0.06
CA ASP A 422 46.96 -20.43 -1.17
C ASP A 422 46.03 -20.09 -2.36
N GLY A 423 44.78 -20.56 -2.32
CA GLY A 423 43.78 -20.41 -3.37
C GLY A 423 43.99 -21.36 -4.57
N LYS A 424 44.99 -22.24 -4.52
CA LYS A 424 45.38 -23.16 -5.60
C LYS A 424 45.15 -24.62 -5.22
N SER A 425 45.62 -25.02 -4.05
CA SER A 425 45.45 -26.36 -3.51
C SER A 425 44.24 -26.40 -2.59
N TRP A 426 43.24 -27.17 -2.97
CA TRP A 426 41.94 -27.25 -2.28
C TRP A 426 41.78 -28.59 -1.59
N SER A 427 41.27 -28.55 -0.36
CA SER A 427 40.91 -29.72 0.44
C SER A 427 39.41 -29.72 0.71
N LEU A 428 38.77 -30.87 0.60
CA LEU A 428 37.34 -31.00 0.90
C LEU A 428 37.13 -30.88 2.41
N ALA A 429 36.28 -29.93 2.84
CA ALA A 429 35.89 -29.78 4.23
C ALA A 429 34.50 -30.35 4.53
N ALA A 430 33.55 -30.18 3.61
CA ALA A 430 32.20 -30.72 3.74
C ALA A 430 31.55 -30.94 2.38
N SER A 431 30.51 -31.78 2.31
CA SER A 431 29.72 -31.99 1.10
C SER A 431 28.29 -32.40 1.43
N SER A 432 27.43 -32.51 0.43
CA SER A 432 26.11 -33.13 0.55
C SER A 432 26.13 -34.67 0.56
N ASN A 433 27.27 -35.31 0.25
CA ASN A 433 27.34 -36.77 0.07
C ASN A 433 27.15 -37.56 1.38
N ASP A 434 27.42 -36.91 2.50
CA ASP A 434 27.18 -37.44 3.83
C ASP A 434 25.86 -36.93 4.42
N ARG A 435 24.91 -36.45 3.59
CA ARG A 435 23.56 -36.03 4.00
C ARG A 435 22.47 -36.92 3.39
N GLU A 436 21.35 -37.02 4.09
CA GLU A 436 20.13 -37.63 3.56
C GLU A 436 19.62 -36.87 2.32
N PRO A 437 18.99 -37.56 1.34
CA PRO A 437 18.44 -36.91 0.16
C PRO A 437 17.36 -35.85 0.49
N PHE A 438 17.40 -34.72 -0.23
CA PHE A 438 16.38 -33.68 -0.12
C PHE A 438 15.01 -34.17 -0.63
N GLY A 439 13.96 -34.05 0.20
CA GLY A 439 12.58 -34.45 -0.15
C GLY A 439 11.88 -35.40 0.85
N GLY A 440 12.55 -35.84 1.92
CA GLY A 440 11.88 -36.48 3.05
C GLY A 440 11.19 -35.43 3.95
N ASN A 441 9.98 -35.71 4.43
CA ASN A 441 9.37 -34.97 5.55
C ASN A 441 10.17 -35.28 6.83
N ALA A 442 11.39 -34.74 6.94
CA ALA A 442 12.16 -34.85 8.15
C ALA A 442 11.51 -33.99 9.22
N ASP A 443 11.01 -34.62 10.28
CA ASP A 443 10.55 -33.92 11.47
C ASP A 443 11.72 -33.07 12.00
N PRO A 444 11.60 -31.73 12.09
CA PRO A 444 12.67 -30.85 12.59
C PRO A 444 13.07 -31.16 14.03
N ASN A 445 12.28 -31.97 14.74
CA ASN A 445 12.49 -32.44 16.10
C ASN A 445 12.98 -33.91 16.16
N ALA A 446 13.24 -34.57 15.03
CA ALA A 446 13.71 -35.96 14.99
C ALA A 446 15.03 -36.19 15.77
N PHE A 447 15.88 -35.17 15.87
CA PHE A 447 17.13 -35.22 16.63
C PHE A 447 16.91 -35.43 18.14
N LEU A 448 15.72 -35.09 18.67
CA LEU A 448 15.39 -35.29 20.09
C LEU A 448 15.46 -36.76 20.49
N ALA A 449 15.06 -37.67 19.59
CA ALA A 449 15.13 -39.11 19.81
C ALA A 449 16.57 -39.64 19.87
N LYS A 450 17.55 -38.86 19.40
CA LYS A 450 18.97 -39.22 19.35
C LYS A 450 19.77 -38.65 20.54
N LEU A 451 19.11 -37.90 21.42
CA LEU A 451 19.72 -37.34 22.62
C LEU A 451 19.50 -38.23 23.85
N PRO A 452 20.43 -38.26 24.81
CA PRO A 452 20.14 -38.84 26.11
C PRO A 452 18.97 -38.08 26.76
N ALA A 453 18.21 -38.77 27.62
CA ALA A 453 16.93 -38.27 28.13
C ALA A 453 17.00 -36.85 28.77
N PRO A 454 18.03 -36.48 29.55
CA PRO A 454 18.16 -35.12 30.09
C PRO A 454 18.28 -34.05 28.99
N GLU A 455 19.07 -34.32 27.96
CA GLU A 455 19.35 -33.39 26.88
C GLU A 455 18.23 -33.33 25.84
N ALA A 456 17.54 -34.45 25.60
CA ALA A 456 16.30 -34.49 24.81
C ALA A 456 15.21 -33.64 25.47
N LYS A 457 15.08 -33.73 26.80
CA LYS A 457 14.15 -32.91 27.58
C LYS A 457 14.52 -31.43 27.47
N ARG A 458 15.79 -31.07 27.67
CA ARG A 458 16.26 -29.68 27.55
C ARG A 458 16.05 -29.10 26.16
N ALA A 459 16.36 -29.86 25.10
CA ALA A 459 16.11 -29.46 23.72
C ALA A 459 14.62 -29.20 23.45
N SER A 460 13.73 -30.04 24.00
CA SER A 460 12.28 -29.85 23.89
C SER A 460 11.82 -28.56 24.57
N GLU A 461 12.34 -28.27 25.78
CA GLU A 461 12.06 -27.03 26.51
C GLU A 461 12.53 -25.79 25.74
N LEU A 462 13.74 -25.85 25.15
CA LEU A 462 14.30 -24.78 24.32
C LEU A 462 13.47 -24.52 23.07
N ILE A 463 12.98 -25.56 22.38
CA ILE A 463 12.10 -25.41 21.22
C ILE A 463 10.79 -24.70 21.62
N ALA A 464 10.21 -25.10 22.76
CA ALA A 464 9.01 -24.45 23.28
C ALA A 464 9.27 -22.97 23.67
N GLU A 465 10.40 -22.68 24.31
CA GLU A 465 10.83 -21.33 24.68
C GLU A 465 11.03 -20.43 23.44
N ILE A 466 11.73 -20.93 22.42
CA ILE A 466 11.98 -20.24 21.15
C ILE A 466 10.66 -19.87 20.47
N ASN A 467 9.75 -20.83 20.36
CA ASN A 467 8.44 -20.61 19.75
C ASN A 467 7.62 -19.59 20.56
N LEU A 468 7.60 -19.73 21.89
CA LEU A 468 6.88 -18.82 22.78
C LEU A 468 7.43 -17.40 22.72
N ASN A 469 8.75 -17.22 22.73
CA ASN A 469 9.38 -15.92 22.67
C ASN A 469 9.14 -15.24 21.32
N ARG A 470 9.19 -15.99 20.20
CA ARG A 470 8.80 -15.47 18.87
C ARG A 470 7.34 -15.02 18.85
N SER A 471 6.42 -15.80 19.40
CA SER A 471 5.00 -15.42 19.52
C SER A 471 4.80 -14.20 20.40
N ARG A 472 5.52 -14.07 21.52
CA ARG A 472 5.45 -12.90 22.41
C ARG A 472 5.98 -11.64 21.76
N ILE A 473 7.10 -11.74 21.04
CA ILE A 473 7.65 -10.64 20.25
C ILE A 473 6.62 -10.20 19.20
N ALA A 474 6.07 -11.14 18.43
CA ALA A 474 5.03 -10.85 17.44
C ALA A 474 3.81 -10.18 18.08
N ALA A 475 3.28 -10.70 19.18
CA ALA A 475 2.13 -10.13 19.88
C ALA A 475 2.37 -8.72 20.46
N MET A 476 3.63 -8.37 20.77
CA MET A 476 4.00 -7.04 21.27
C MET A 476 4.26 -6.02 20.15
N GLN A 477 4.54 -6.49 18.93
CA GLN A 477 4.90 -5.65 17.79
C GLN A 477 3.77 -5.52 16.76
N ASN A 478 2.95 -6.56 16.63
CA ASN A 478 1.91 -6.65 15.63
C ASN A 478 0.58 -6.20 16.26
N GLY A 479 -0.03 -5.20 15.65
CA GLY A 479 -1.36 -4.69 15.97
C GLY A 479 -2.44 -5.50 15.25
N VAL A 480 -3.57 -4.86 14.96
CA VAL A 480 -4.69 -5.50 14.27
C VAL A 480 -4.32 -5.87 12.83
N LYS A 481 -4.91 -6.95 12.31
CA LYS A 481 -4.90 -7.23 10.87
C LYS A 481 -5.96 -6.34 10.22
N ALA A 482 -5.61 -5.72 9.10
CA ALA A 482 -6.55 -4.93 8.31
C ALA A 482 -6.46 -5.32 6.83
N TRP A 483 -7.59 -5.32 6.14
CA TRP A 483 -7.64 -5.43 4.69
C TRP A 483 -7.28 -4.08 4.09
N VAL A 484 -6.02 -3.94 3.68
CA VAL A 484 -5.44 -2.70 3.17
C VAL A 484 -4.47 -3.01 2.04
N ALA A 485 -4.07 -1.99 1.28
CA ALA A 485 -3.13 -2.20 0.19
C ALA A 485 -1.80 -2.81 0.68
N ASN A 486 -1.32 -3.79 -0.09
CA ASN A 486 0.03 -4.32 -0.01
C ASN A 486 0.86 -3.75 -1.15
N PHE A 487 2.16 -3.61 -0.93
CA PHE A 487 3.05 -2.92 -1.87
C PHE A 487 4.23 -3.80 -2.28
N SER A 488 4.53 -3.78 -3.57
CA SER A 488 5.63 -4.51 -4.19
C SER A 488 6.36 -3.61 -5.17
N LYS A 489 7.63 -3.92 -5.49
CA LYS A 489 8.38 -3.15 -6.48
C LYS A 489 7.63 -3.18 -7.83
N PRO A 490 7.20 -2.03 -8.38
CA PRO A 490 6.50 -1.99 -9.66
C PRO A 490 7.44 -2.43 -10.79
N GLY A 491 6.90 -3.18 -11.75
CA GLY A 491 7.58 -3.47 -13.00
C GLY A 491 7.44 -2.33 -14.03
N ALA A 492 8.13 -2.48 -15.16
CA ALA A 492 8.00 -1.58 -16.31
C ALA A 492 6.55 -1.52 -16.80
N THR A 493 5.98 -0.32 -16.89
CA THR A 493 4.61 -0.13 -17.39
C THR A 493 4.66 0.32 -18.84
N HIS A 494 3.94 -0.40 -19.69
CA HIS A 494 3.89 -0.13 -21.11
C HIS A 494 2.49 0.33 -21.49
N ARG A 495 2.41 1.28 -22.43
CA ARG A 495 1.15 1.55 -23.11
C ARG A 495 0.73 0.29 -23.88
N LEU A 496 -0.55 -0.06 -23.84
CA LEU A 496 -1.04 -1.26 -24.51
C LEU A 496 -1.83 -0.92 -25.77
N HIS A 497 -1.67 -1.73 -26.82
CA HIS A 497 -2.48 -1.61 -28.02
C HIS A 497 -3.93 -2.02 -27.70
N ARG A 498 -4.85 -1.04 -27.64
CA ARG A 498 -6.27 -1.27 -27.30
C ARG A 498 -6.49 -2.01 -25.98
N GLY A 499 -5.62 -1.79 -24.99
CA GLY A 499 -5.75 -2.42 -23.67
C GLY A 499 -5.33 -3.89 -23.60
N GLU A 500 -4.81 -4.47 -24.69
CA GLU A 500 -4.42 -5.88 -24.74
C GLU A 500 -3.05 -6.08 -24.04
N PRO A 501 -2.94 -6.91 -22.97
CA PRO A 501 -1.75 -6.99 -22.13
C PRO A 501 -0.47 -7.52 -22.80
N MET A 502 -0.60 -8.35 -23.83
CA MET A 502 0.50 -8.94 -24.59
C MET A 502 0.99 -8.00 -25.72
N ALA A 503 0.17 -7.08 -26.18
CA ALA A 503 0.45 -6.12 -27.25
C ALA A 503 1.02 -4.80 -26.67
N LYS A 504 2.17 -4.92 -26.02
CA LYS A 504 2.91 -3.80 -25.42
C LYS A 504 3.44 -2.85 -26.49
N ARG A 505 3.33 -1.55 -26.23
CA ARG A 505 3.94 -0.46 -26.99
C ARG A 505 5.12 0.11 -26.19
N GLU A 506 5.35 1.42 -26.26
CA GLU A 506 6.43 2.05 -25.51
C GLU A 506 6.21 2.01 -23.99
N GLU A 507 7.30 2.00 -23.25
CA GLU A 507 7.29 2.16 -21.80
C GLU A 507 6.92 3.60 -21.42
N VAL A 508 6.20 3.78 -20.32
CA VAL A 508 5.76 5.08 -19.82
C VAL A 508 6.21 5.28 -18.36
N PRO A 509 6.69 6.48 -18.00
CA PRO A 509 6.99 6.79 -16.60
C PRO A 509 5.70 6.96 -15.78
N PRO A 510 5.76 6.79 -14.45
CA PRO A 510 4.66 7.17 -13.57
C PRO A 510 4.39 8.68 -13.65
N ASP A 511 3.15 9.06 -13.94
CA ASP A 511 2.72 10.46 -14.04
C ASP A 511 1.18 10.57 -13.87
N ALA A 512 0.66 11.78 -13.81
CA ALA A 512 -0.77 12.08 -13.67
C ALA A 512 -1.40 12.48 -15.03
N LEU A 513 -2.42 13.35 -14.99
CA LEU A 513 -3.07 13.88 -16.19
C LEU A 513 -2.31 15.10 -16.71
N GLU A 514 -1.66 14.95 -17.88
CA GLU A 514 -0.78 15.98 -18.47
C GLU A 514 -1.48 17.35 -18.63
N VAL A 515 -2.80 17.38 -18.87
CA VAL A 515 -3.60 18.61 -18.99
C VAL A 515 -3.61 19.48 -17.72
N ILE A 516 -3.45 18.89 -16.53
CA ILE A 516 -3.41 19.63 -15.25
C ILE A 516 -1.95 19.86 -14.83
N GLY A 517 -1.07 18.90 -15.07
CA GLY A 517 0.35 19.00 -14.78
C GLY A 517 1.04 17.65 -14.71
N SER A 518 2.36 17.67 -14.52
CA SER A 518 3.19 16.48 -14.41
C SER A 518 3.75 16.32 -12.99
N LEU A 519 3.93 15.06 -12.56
CA LEU A 519 4.58 14.67 -11.32
C LEU A 519 6.12 14.67 -11.44
N ASP A 520 6.66 14.72 -12.66
CA ASP A 520 8.10 14.69 -12.96
C ASP A 520 8.86 13.51 -12.32
N LEU A 521 8.21 12.34 -12.24
CA LEU A 521 8.80 11.13 -11.69
C LEU A 521 9.62 10.35 -12.73
N THR A 522 10.71 9.75 -12.27
CA THR A 522 11.51 8.82 -13.08
C THR A 522 10.85 7.45 -13.20
N MET A 523 11.22 6.70 -14.25
CA MET A 523 10.66 5.36 -14.52
C MET A 523 10.91 4.36 -13.39
N ASP A 524 12.00 4.55 -12.63
CA ASP A 524 12.45 3.71 -11.52
C ASP A 524 12.03 4.24 -10.13
N ALA A 525 11.24 5.32 -10.07
CA ALA A 525 10.77 5.90 -8.82
C ALA A 525 10.15 4.81 -7.90
N PRO A 526 10.47 4.79 -6.59
CA PRO A 526 9.93 3.80 -5.67
C PRO A 526 8.40 3.82 -5.60
N GLU A 527 7.79 2.67 -5.36
CA GLU A 527 6.33 2.48 -5.30
C GLU A 527 5.63 3.53 -4.42
N GLN A 528 6.09 3.66 -3.18
CA GLN A 528 5.53 4.60 -2.20
C GLN A 528 5.69 6.06 -2.65
N THR A 529 6.83 6.41 -3.25
CA THR A 529 7.09 7.76 -3.81
C THR A 529 6.12 8.10 -4.92
N ARG A 530 5.78 7.15 -5.80
CA ARG A 530 4.82 7.37 -6.89
C ARG A 530 3.44 7.74 -6.35
N ARG A 531 2.93 6.97 -5.38
CA ARG A 531 1.60 7.20 -4.79
C ARG A 531 1.56 8.48 -3.97
N LEU A 532 2.62 8.79 -3.22
CA LEU A 532 2.70 10.04 -2.45
C LEU A 532 2.71 11.26 -3.38
N ALA A 533 3.46 11.24 -4.47
CA ALA A 533 3.45 12.33 -5.45
C ALA A 533 2.07 12.53 -6.08
N LEU A 534 1.36 11.44 -6.42
CA LEU A 534 -0.01 11.53 -6.91
C LEU A 534 -0.96 12.10 -5.84
N ALA A 535 -0.83 11.62 -4.61
CA ALA A 535 -1.61 12.09 -3.47
C ALA A 535 -1.45 13.60 -3.26
N GLU A 536 -0.22 14.10 -3.25
CA GLU A 536 0.09 15.52 -3.13
C GLU A 536 -0.45 16.33 -4.32
N TRP A 537 -0.36 15.79 -5.54
CA TRP A 537 -0.88 16.44 -6.74
C TRP A 537 -2.40 16.54 -6.77
N ILE A 538 -3.12 15.50 -6.33
CA ILE A 538 -4.58 15.52 -6.20
C ILE A 538 -4.98 16.50 -5.08
N ALA A 539 -4.31 16.43 -3.93
CA ALA A 539 -4.61 17.23 -2.75
C ALA A 539 -4.07 18.68 -2.82
N SER A 540 -3.54 19.10 -3.96
CA SER A 540 -2.98 20.43 -4.15
C SER A 540 -4.07 21.47 -4.38
N GLU A 541 -3.94 22.65 -3.76
CA GLU A 541 -4.79 23.82 -4.05
C GLU A 541 -4.71 24.27 -5.52
N LYS A 542 -3.63 23.90 -6.22
CA LYS A 542 -3.44 24.20 -7.65
C LYS A 542 -4.19 23.21 -8.54
N ASN A 543 -4.69 22.10 -8.00
CA ASN A 543 -5.50 21.17 -8.74
C ASN A 543 -6.92 21.75 -8.91
N PRO A 544 -7.37 22.05 -10.14
CA PRO A 544 -8.63 22.74 -10.36
C PRO A 544 -9.87 21.88 -10.08
N LEU A 545 -9.70 20.55 -9.91
CA LEU A 545 -10.81 19.61 -9.81
C LEU A 545 -11.15 19.25 -8.37
N THR A 546 -10.16 18.96 -7.54
CA THR A 546 -10.39 18.26 -6.25
C THR A 546 -11.29 19.03 -5.30
N ALA A 547 -11.08 20.33 -5.13
CA ALA A 547 -11.97 21.16 -4.32
C ALA A 547 -13.38 21.26 -4.91
N ARG A 548 -13.51 21.46 -6.23
CA ARG A 548 -14.80 21.54 -6.93
C ARG A 548 -15.61 20.25 -6.81
N VAL A 549 -14.96 19.10 -6.97
CA VAL A 549 -15.59 17.78 -6.81
C VAL A 549 -16.07 17.58 -5.37
N ALA A 550 -15.23 17.90 -4.39
CA ALA A 550 -15.58 17.77 -2.98
C ALA A 550 -16.82 18.62 -2.62
N VAL A 551 -16.80 19.93 -2.94
CA VAL A 551 -17.92 20.82 -2.60
C VAL A 551 -19.17 20.53 -3.43
N ASN A 552 -19.04 20.07 -4.68
CA ASN A 552 -20.19 19.64 -5.47
C ASN A 552 -20.86 18.39 -4.87
N ARG A 553 -20.08 17.46 -4.31
CA ARG A 553 -20.61 16.29 -3.59
C ARG A 553 -21.25 16.68 -2.26
N LEU A 554 -20.68 17.62 -1.52
CA LEU A 554 -21.30 18.16 -0.30
C LEU A 554 -22.63 18.88 -0.61
N TRP A 555 -22.66 19.67 -1.69
CA TRP A 555 -23.88 20.28 -2.20
C TRP A 555 -24.92 19.22 -2.57
N GLN A 556 -24.52 18.21 -3.34
CA GLN A 556 -25.39 17.09 -3.71
C GLN A 556 -25.92 16.35 -2.47
N PHE A 557 -25.08 16.15 -1.45
CA PHE A 557 -25.50 15.49 -0.22
C PHE A 557 -26.57 16.30 0.53
N VAL A 558 -26.45 17.62 0.58
CA VAL A 558 -27.40 18.51 1.28
C VAL A 558 -28.69 18.72 0.48
N PHE A 559 -28.59 18.94 -0.83
CA PHE A 559 -29.71 19.37 -1.69
C PHE A 559 -30.24 18.26 -2.61
N GLY A 560 -29.63 17.07 -2.61
CA GLY A 560 -30.02 15.90 -3.42
C GLY A 560 -29.44 15.90 -4.83
N THR A 561 -29.02 17.05 -5.37
CA THR A 561 -28.44 17.17 -6.71
C THR A 561 -27.32 18.18 -6.72
N GLY A 562 -26.17 17.85 -7.32
CA GLY A 562 -24.99 18.72 -7.35
C GLY A 562 -25.21 20.00 -8.17
N ILE A 563 -24.36 21.02 -7.98
CA ILE A 563 -24.29 22.18 -8.89
C ILE A 563 -23.97 21.70 -10.32
N VAL A 564 -23.09 20.69 -10.41
CA VAL A 564 -22.89 19.82 -11.58
C VAL A 564 -23.62 18.50 -11.32
N ASP A 565 -24.53 18.11 -12.21
CA ASP A 565 -25.41 16.94 -12.05
C ASP A 565 -24.66 15.61 -12.15
N THR A 566 -23.46 15.65 -12.71
CA THR A 566 -22.56 14.52 -12.92
C THR A 566 -21.39 14.59 -11.93
N PRO A 567 -21.57 14.23 -10.65
CA PRO A 567 -20.56 14.45 -9.60
C PRO A 567 -19.26 13.65 -9.80
N SER A 568 -19.28 12.65 -10.67
CA SER A 568 -18.13 11.82 -11.04
C SER A 568 -17.56 12.14 -12.43
N ASP A 569 -18.11 13.14 -13.13
CA ASP A 569 -17.67 13.59 -14.45
C ASP A 569 -17.93 15.10 -14.61
N LEU A 570 -16.90 15.90 -14.35
CA LEU A 570 -16.83 17.35 -14.59
C LEU A 570 -16.17 17.65 -15.94
N GLY A 571 -15.87 16.63 -16.74
CA GLY A 571 -15.33 16.78 -18.08
C GLY A 571 -16.41 17.17 -19.09
N THR A 572 -16.05 17.05 -20.36
CA THR A 572 -16.87 17.39 -21.52
C THR A 572 -18.08 16.46 -21.68
N ASN A 573 -17.98 15.23 -21.17
CA ASN A 573 -19.10 14.29 -21.07
C ASN A 573 -20.08 14.64 -19.94
N GLY A 574 -19.61 15.41 -18.96
CA GLY A 574 -20.40 15.90 -17.85
C GLY A 574 -21.39 16.99 -18.23
N THR A 575 -22.11 17.48 -17.22
CA THR A 575 -22.98 18.65 -17.35
C THR A 575 -22.25 19.93 -16.97
N LEU A 576 -22.68 21.06 -17.55
CA LEU A 576 -22.19 22.37 -17.10
C LEU A 576 -22.72 22.68 -15.70
N PRO A 577 -21.94 23.37 -14.85
CA PRO A 577 -22.42 23.84 -13.56
C PRO A 577 -23.58 24.81 -13.75
N THR A 578 -24.63 24.64 -12.97
CA THR A 578 -25.77 25.59 -12.94
C THR A 578 -25.37 26.96 -12.39
N HIS A 579 -24.41 26.97 -11.45
CA HIS A 579 -23.90 28.16 -10.78
C HIS A 579 -22.35 28.11 -10.75
N PRO A 580 -21.66 28.39 -11.88
CA PRO A 580 -20.21 28.28 -11.95
C PRO A 580 -19.48 29.15 -10.93
N GLU A 581 -19.90 30.41 -10.76
CA GLU A 581 -19.27 31.32 -9.78
C GLU A 581 -19.47 30.84 -8.34
N LEU A 582 -20.63 30.25 -8.01
CA LEU A 582 -20.86 29.66 -6.68
C LEU A 582 -19.99 28.42 -6.44
N LEU A 583 -19.83 27.57 -7.45
CA LEU A 583 -18.99 26.37 -7.36
C LEU A 583 -17.53 26.76 -7.07
N ASP A 584 -17.01 27.75 -7.79
CA ASP A 584 -15.66 28.25 -7.60
C ASP A 584 -15.49 28.95 -6.24
N TRP A 585 -16.49 29.75 -5.83
CA TRP A 585 -16.49 30.37 -4.49
C TRP A 585 -16.46 29.32 -3.38
N LEU A 586 -17.30 28.28 -3.46
CA LEU A 586 -17.30 27.18 -2.49
C LEU A 586 -15.97 26.43 -2.48
N ALA A 587 -15.37 26.18 -3.65
CA ALA A 587 -14.10 25.49 -3.76
C ALA A 587 -12.95 26.30 -3.15
N ASP A 588 -12.87 27.59 -3.43
CA ASP A 588 -11.88 28.51 -2.85
C ASP A 588 -12.07 28.68 -1.34
N ASP A 589 -13.31 28.87 -0.87
CA ASP A 589 -13.63 28.96 0.56
C ASP A 589 -13.26 27.67 1.31
N PHE A 590 -13.51 26.50 0.72
CA PHE A 590 -13.17 25.20 1.27
C PHE A 590 -11.66 25.04 1.48
N VAL A 591 -10.85 25.43 0.49
CA VAL A 591 -9.38 25.40 0.61
C VAL A 591 -8.90 26.40 1.67
N LYS A 592 -9.41 27.63 1.67
CA LYS A 592 -9.04 28.69 2.64
C LYS A 592 -9.37 28.32 4.09
N HIS A 593 -10.40 27.51 4.30
CA HIS A 593 -10.78 27.01 5.62
C HIS A 593 -10.22 25.61 5.92
N GLY A 594 -9.05 25.29 5.36
CA GLY A 594 -8.29 24.11 5.70
C GLY A 594 -8.96 22.81 5.28
N TRP A 595 -9.70 22.81 4.18
CA TRP A 595 -10.38 21.64 3.63
C TRP A 595 -11.38 21.00 4.62
N SER A 596 -11.95 21.79 5.53
CA SER A 596 -12.94 21.34 6.53
C SER A 596 -14.30 21.09 5.89
N MET A 597 -14.75 19.84 5.94
CA MET A 597 -16.07 19.46 5.40
C MET A 597 -17.20 19.98 6.28
N LYS A 598 -17.03 19.96 7.61
CA LYS A 598 -18.02 20.53 8.54
C LYS A 598 -18.17 22.04 8.39
N HIS A 599 -17.10 22.76 8.02
CA HIS A 599 -17.19 24.19 7.70
C HIS A 599 -18.12 24.42 6.51
N THR A 600 -17.87 23.75 5.37
CA THR A 600 -18.73 23.88 4.18
C THR A 600 -20.16 23.45 4.48
N LEU A 601 -20.36 22.33 5.19
CA LEU A 601 -21.71 21.90 5.59
C LEU A 601 -22.40 22.92 6.50
N ARG A 602 -21.68 23.55 7.44
CA ARG A 602 -22.23 24.62 8.28
C ARG A 602 -22.66 25.82 7.43
N LEU A 603 -21.89 26.21 6.41
CA LEU A 603 -22.29 27.26 5.47
C LEU A 603 -23.58 26.88 4.74
N LEU A 604 -23.66 25.67 4.19
CA LEU A 604 -24.84 25.21 3.45
C LEU A 604 -26.08 25.12 4.35
N LEU A 605 -25.97 24.54 5.55
CA LEU A 605 -27.08 24.36 6.49
C LEU A 605 -27.58 25.69 7.09
N ASN A 606 -26.72 26.70 7.19
CA ASN A 606 -27.11 28.04 7.63
C ASN A 606 -27.55 28.96 6.50
N SER A 607 -27.50 28.52 5.23
CA SER A 607 -28.05 29.29 4.11
C SER A 607 -29.57 29.43 4.21
N ASN A 608 -30.11 30.50 3.61
CA ASN A 608 -31.54 30.63 3.39
C ASN A 608 -32.01 29.50 2.47
N ALA A 609 -31.25 29.13 1.44
CA ALA A 609 -31.58 28.02 0.54
C ALA A 609 -31.96 26.74 1.30
N PHE A 610 -31.14 26.29 2.25
CA PHE A 610 -31.47 25.10 3.05
C PHE A 610 -32.67 25.33 3.98
N GLN A 611 -32.88 26.55 4.46
CA GLN A 611 -33.95 26.89 5.40
C GLN A 611 -35.28 27.29 4.74
N ARG A 612 -35.35 27.33 3.41
CA ARG A 612 -36.56 27.69 2.66
C ARG A 612 -37.66 26.64 2.75
N SER A 613 -38.89 27.11 2.63
CA SER A 613 -40.07 26.28 2.44
C SER A 613 -39.97 25.51 1.13
N SER A 614 -40.44 24.26 1.13
CA SER A 614 -40.53 23.40 -0.05
C SER A 614 -41.98 23.27 -0.55
N GLN A 615 -42.84 24.25 -0.22
CA GLN A 615 -44.22 24.28 -0.68
C GLN A 615 -44.27 24.41 -2.21
N PRO A 616 -45.06 23.57 -2.93
CA PRO A 616 -45.13 23.63 -4.38
C PRO A 616 -45.56 25.03 -4.88
N ASN A 617 -44.82 25.55 -5.85
CA ASN A 617 -45.16 26.79 -6.55
C ASN A 617 -45.31 26.50 -8.05
N SER A 618 -46.55 26.51 -8.54
CA SER A 618 -46.88 26.14 -9.93
C SER A 618 -46.34 27.14 -10.98
N ALA A 619 -46.02 28.37 -10.60
CA ALA A 619 -45.36 29.33 -11.48
C ALA A 619 -43.86 29.04 -11.56
N ALA A 620 -43.20 28.82 -10.41
CA ALA A 620 -41.79 28.47 -10.35
C ALA A 620 -41.49 27.13 -11.05
N ALA A 621 -42.32 26.11 -10.82
CA ALA A 621 -42.16 24.79 -11.44
C ALA A 621 -42.26 24.80 -12.97
N ARG A 622 -42.88 25.82 -13.58
CA ARG A 622 -42.89 25.98 -15.05
C ARG A 622 -41.57 26.50 -15.61
N ILE A 623 -40.76 27.16 -14.78
CA ILE A 623 -39.45 27.71 -15.14
C ILE A 623 -38.35 26.72 -14.73
N ASP A 624 -38.46 26.15 -13.54
CA ASP A 624 -37.45 25.30 -12.91
C ASP A 624 -38.11 24.17 -12.10
N ALA A 625 -38.67 23.19 -12.80
CA ALA A 625 -39.33 22.04 -12.17
C ALA A 625 -38.38 21.20 -11.29
N SER A 626 -37.08 21.21 -11.61
CA SER A 626 -36.04 20.45 -10.92
C SER A 626 -35.34 21.22 -9.80
N SER A 627 -35.79 22.45 -9.50
CA SER A 627 -35.25 23.31 -8.43
C SER A 627 -33.72 23.49 -8.52
N ARG A 628 -33.20 23.64 -9.75
CA ARG A 628 -31.78 23.80 -10.04
C ARG A 628 -31.28 25.19 -9.70
N PHE A 629 -32.13 26.20 -9.84
CA PHE A 629 -31.93 27.58 -9.44
C PHE A 629 -32.60 27.86 -8.08
N PHE A 630 -32.57 26.84 -7.19
CA PHE A 630 -32.73 26.79 -5.72
C PHE A 630 -34.05 27.26 -5.05
#